data_AF-A0A2N6BSK2-F1
#
_entry.id   AF-A0A2N6BSK2-F1
#
_cell.length_a   1.000
_cell.length_b   1.000
_cell.length_c   1.000
_cell.angle_alpha   90.00
_cell.angle_beta   90.00
_cell.angle_gamma   90.00
#
_symmetry.space_group_name_H-M   'P 1'
#
loop_
_entity.id
_entity.type
_entity.pdbx_description
1 polymer ?
#
loop_
_entity_poly.entity_id
_entity_poly.type
_entity_poly.pdbx_seq_one_letter_code
_entity_poly.pdbx_strand_id
1 'polypeptide(L)' 'MVAKVKEVAGVDFKVVECKPRTGDSPFLIADNKKIKGLLGWAPSHDTLHEIIKTAWEWELSLDNGPPGVRESL' A
#
# COMPACT_ATOMS: atom_id res chain seq x y z
N MET A 1 6.01 5.44 4.64
CA MET A 1 4.83 5.12 3.80
C MET A 1 4.34 6.35 3.03
N VAL A 2 3.73 7.33 3.69
CA VAL A 2 3.09 8.51 3.06
C VAL A 2 3.97 9.23 2.02
N ALA A 3 5.23 9.53 2.34
CA ALA A 3 6.14 10.20 1.41
C ALA A 3 6.38 9.39 0.12
N LYS A 4 6.51 8.06 0.23
CA LYS A 4 6.68 7.19 -0.94
C LYS A 4 5.40 7.12 -1.79
N VAL A 5 4.23 7.17 -1.15
CA VAL A 5 2.94 7.26 -1.87
C VAL A 5 2.86 8.57 -2.66
N LYS A 6 3.22 9.71 -2.06
CA LYS A 6 3.26 11.00 -2.76
C LYS A 6 4.22 10.99 -3.95
N GLU A 7 5.41 10.42 -3.77
CA GLU A 7 6.40 10.26 -4.84
C GLU A 7 5.88 9.41 -6.00
N VAL A 8 5.32 8.23 -5.71
CA VAL A 8 4.83 7.30 -6.74
C VAL A 8 3.59 7.83 -7.45
N ALA A 9 2.66 8.43 -6.71
CA ALA A 9 1.44 9.00 -7.28
C ALA A 9 1.72 10.33 -8.02
N GLY A 10 2.84 11.00 -7.73
CA GLY A 10 3.12 12.35 -8.24
C GLY A 10 2.16 13.43 -7.71
N VAL A 11 1.42 13.13 -6.64
CA VAL A 11 0.39 14.01 -6.06
C VAL A 11 0.76 14.37 -4.63
N ASP A 12 0.87 15.67 -4.35
CA ASP A 12 1.03 16.16 -3.00
C ASP A 12 -0.34 16.38 -2.33
N PHE A 13 -0.86 15.32 -1.70
CA PHE A 13 -2.14 15.36 -0.99
C PHE A 13 -1.99 15.81 0.48
N LYS A 14 -3.06 16.40 1.02
CA LYS A 14 -3.13 16.82 2.43
C LYS A 14 -3.10 15.63 3.37
N VAL A 15 -2.30 15.71 4.43
CA VAL A 15 -2.20 14.71 5.50
C VAL A 15 -2.58 15.39 6.81
N VAL A 16 -3.46 14.77 7.59
CA VAL A 16 -3.89 15.25 8.90
C VAL A 16 -3.61 14.16 9.92
N GLU A 17 -2.67 14.42 10.82
CA GLU A 17 -2.33 13.50 11.90
C GLU A 17 -3.49 13.41 12.90
N CYS A 18 -3.78 12.20 13.36
CA CYS A 18 -4.84 11.92 14.33
C CYS A 18 -4.34 10.97 15.42
N LYS A 19 -5.13 10.83 16.49
CA LYS A 19 -4.79 9.90 17.58
C LYS A 19 -4.80 8.46 17.05
N PRO A 20 -3.89 7.59 17.54
CA PRO A 20 -3.93 6.16 17.22
C PRO A 20 -5.31 5.57 17.52
N ARG A 21 -5.75 4.63 16.68
CA ARG A 21 -6.99 3.88 16.96
C ARG A 21 -6.74 2.94 18.13
N THR A 22 -7.71 2.84 19.03
CA THR A 22 -7.63 1.92 20.17
C THR A 22 -7.44 0.49 19.68
N GLY A 23 -6.40 -0.19 20.18
CA GLY A 23 -6.09 -1.58 19.83
C GLY A 23 -5.05 -1.75 18.72
N ASP A 24 -4.73 -0.71 17.96
CA ASP A 24 -3.63 -0.78 16.98
C ASP A 24 -2.28 -0.87 17.71
N SER A 25 -1.50 -1.91 17.40
CA SER A 25 -0.11 -2.00 17.85
C SER A 25 0.74 -0.93 17.17
N PRO A 26 1.71 -0.29 17.86
CA PRO A 26 2.60 0.67 17.23
C PRO A 26 3.47 0.04 16.12
N PHE A 27 3.78 -1.26 16.21
CA PHE A 27 4.52 -2.00 15.20
C PHE A 27 4.02 -3.45 15.10
N LEU A 28 3.96 -3.96 13.87
CA LEU A 28 3.66 -5.36 13.59
C LEU A 28 4.38 -5.78 12.31
N ILE A 29 5.40 -6.65 12.44
CA ILE A 29 6.24 -7.11 11.33
C ILE A 29 6.43 -8.62 11.47
N ALA A 30 6.25 -9.36 10.38
CA ALA A 30 6.45 -10.81 10.37
C ALA A 30 7.94 -11.17 10.22
N ASP A 31 8.42 -12.14 11.00
CA ASP A 31 9.71 -12.79 10.75
C ASP A 31 9.57 -13.83 9.63
N ASN A 32 10.22 -13.56 8.49
CA ASN A 32 10.17 -14.42 7.31
C ASN A 32 11.34 -15.41 7.20
N LYS A 33 12.21 -15.54 8.22
CA LYS A 33 13.34 -16.47 8.20
C LYS A 33 12.92 -17.93 8.00
N LYS A 34 11.82 -18.34 8.64
CA LYS A 34 11.36 -19.74 8.58
C LYS A 34 10.94 -20.17 7.18
N ILE A 35 10.15 -19.36 6.47
CA ILE A 35 9.68 -19.69 5.12
C ILE A 35 10.84 -19.65 4.10
N LYS A 36 11.76 -18.68 4.24
CA LYS A 36 12.99 -18.60 3.45
C LYS A 36 13.86 -19.85 3.63
N GLY A 37 14.09 -20.27 4.87
CA GLY A 37 14.94 -21.41 5.19
C GLY A 37 14.35 -22.77 4.80
N LEU A 38 13.04 -22.96 4.98
CA LEU A 38 12.39 -24.25 4.71
C LEU A 38 12.06 -24.48 3.23
N LEU A 39 11.62 -23.42 2.54
CA LEU A 39 11.09 -23.55 1.17
C LEU A 39 11.99 -22.90 0.12
N GLY A 40 13.07 -22.24 0.53
CA GLY A 40 13.86 -21.40 -0.38
C GLY A 40 13.06 -20.23 -0.94
N TRP A 41 11.92 -19.91 -0.33
CA TRP A 41 11.01 -18.89 -0.84
C TRP A 41 11.64 -17.50 -0.75
N ALA A 42 11.59 -16.76 -1.85
CA ALA A 42 11.98 -15.36 -1.92
C ALA A 42 10.77 -14.51 -2.40
N PRO A 43 10.52 -13.34 -1.81
CA PRO A 43 9.47 -12.45 -2.28
C PRO A 43 9.81 -11.92 -3.68
N SER A 44 8.88 -12.03 -4.62
CA SER A 44 9.06 -11.49 -5.98
C SER A 44 8.88 -9.96 -6.04
N HIS A 45 8.15 -9.38 -5.09
CA HIS A 45 7.83 -7.95 -5.02
C HIS A 45 8.12 -7.43 -3.60
N ASP A 46 9.40 -7.17 -3.29
CA ASP A 46 9.84 -6.78 -1.94
C ASP A 46 10.11 -5.28 -1.79
N THR A 47 9.93 -4.51 -2.87
CA THR A 47 10.16 -3.08 -2.85
C THR A 47 8.86 -2.32 -2.59
N LEU A 48 8.95 -1.34 -1.69
CA LEU A 48 7.81 -0.49 -1.38
C LEU A 48 7.32 0.33 -2.59
N HIS A 49 8.24 0.69 -3.50
CA HIS A 49 7.91 1.42 -4.72
C HIS A 49 7.00 0.60 -5.64
N GLU A 50 7.35 -0.65 -5.93
CA GLU A 50 6.57 -1.52 -6.80
C GLU A 50 5.19 -1.84 -6.23
N ILE A 51 5.13 -2.14 -4.93
CA ILE A 51 3.87 -2.42 -4.22
C ILE A 51 2.92 -1.22 -4.32
N ILE A 52 3.41 0.00 -4.08
CA ILE A 52 2.59 1.21 -4.18
C ILE A 52 2.22 1.50 -5.64
N LYS A 53 3.16 1.37 -6.58
CA LYS A 53 2.96 1.66 -8.01
C LYS A 53 1.86 0.79 -8.61
N THR A 54 1.94 -0.51 -8.38
CA THR A 54 0.95 -1.48 -8.88
C THR A 54 -0.44 -1.23 -8.31
N ALA A 55 -0.56 -0.91 -7.02
CA ALA A 55 -1.83 -0.54 -6.41
C ALA A 55 -2.39 0.78 -6.99
N TRP A 56 -1.55 1.77 -7.24
CA TRP A 56 -1.96 3.05 -7.82
C TRP A 56 -2.41 2.91 -9.29
N GLU A 57 -1.67 2.16 -10.10
CA GLU A 57 -2.03 1.87 -11.49
C GLU A 57 -3.37 1.14 -11.58
N TRP A 58 -3.63 0.21 -10.66
CA TRP A 58 -4.93 -0.44 -10.53
C TRP A 58 -6.05 0.57 -10.25
N GLU A 59 -5.87 1.47 -9.28
CA GLU A 59 -6.86 2.49 -8.94
C GLU A 59 -7.19 3.40 -10.15
N LEU A 60 -6.16 3.85 -10.88
CA LEU A 60 -6.33 4.66 -12.10
C LEU A 60 -7.05 3.91 -13.23
N SER A 61 -6.89 2.58 -13.30
CA SER A 61 -7.61 1.76 -14.27
C SER A 61 -9.11 1.70 -13.97
N LEU A 62 -9.49 1.79 -12.69
CA LEU A 62 -10.89 1.84 -12.27
C LEU A 62 -11.54 3.20 -12.54
N ASP A 63 -10.78 4.30 -12.50
CA ASP A 63 -11.27 5.63 -12.88
C ASP A 63 -11.65 5.73 -14.37
N ASN A 64 -11.19 4.80 -15.21
CA ASN A 64 -11.60 4.64 -16.62
C ASN A 64 -12.59 3.46 -16.83
N GLY A 65 -13.14 2.88 -15.74
CA GLY A 65 -14.11 1.79 -15.74
C GLY A 65 -15.57 2.28 -15.93
N PRO A 66 -16.53 1.37 -16.21
CA PRO A 66 -17.85 1.75 -16.70
C PRO A 66 -18.61 2.67 -15.73
N PRO A 67 -19.44 3.60 -16.25
CA PRO A 67 -20.16 4.57 -15.42
C PRO A 67 -21.08 3.86 -14.43
N GLY A 68 -20.84 4.03 -13.12
CA GLY A 68 -21.78 3.58 -12.09
C GLY A 68 -21.24 3.17 -10.71
N VAL A 69 -19.92 3.21 -10.44
CA VAL A 69 -19.38 2.70 -9.15
C VAL A 69 -18.96 3.81 -8.17
N ARG A 70 -19.21 5.09 -8.45
CA ARG A 70 -18.84 6.18 -7.54
C ARG A 70 -19.99 7.11 -7.25
N GLU A 71 -20.90 6.65 -6.40
CA GLU A 71 -21.75 7.52 -5.60
C GLU A 71 -21.33 7.35 -4.13
N SER A 72 -21.01 8.46 -3.47
CA SER A 72 -20.71 8.63 -2.04
C SER A 72 -19.37 8.13 -1.49
N LEU A 73 -18.35 8.99 -1.57
CA LEU A 73 -17.57 9.41 -0.40
C LEU A 73 -17.40 10.94 -0.44
#